data_AF-A0A6J4Y0L0-F1
#
_entry.id   AF-A0A6J4Y0L0-F1
#
_cell.length_a   1.000
_cell.length_b   1.000
_cell.length_c   1.000
_cell.angle_alpha   90.00
_cell.angle_beta   90.00
_cell.angle_gamma   90.00
#
_symmetry.space_group_name_H-M   'P 1'
#
loop_
_entity.id
_entity.type
_entity.pdbx_description
1 polymer ?
#
loop_
_entity_poly.entity_id
_entity_poly.type
_entity_poly.pdbx_seq_one_letter_code
_entity_poly.pdbx_strand_id
1 'polypeptide(L)'
;MQYLMIHDIRQEYFALDLDRYRLTFDDGLFSQYYYYPLFKDHPGKLTYFIATSFIRPGAVRSMFAGDYIPYLKSKKYMYRTFIEQRFEHFMTTEEIQELSAKGNVQIGVYSHLHDVIPSRSHSRKRKPLSQWKLERFQNSPEIARRDLSIRSKIAFQGFNFQDGSLSRRPGPEWEDYIKHDTEQCLKWMADNLGITTEWYCFPFNEHNEKLITILKSFGLKKFFAARPGKSTQICGRVDIDSLVPD
;
A
#
# COMPACT_ATOMS: atom_id res chain seq x y z
N MET A 1 -13.97 -3.50 -17.54
CA MET A 1 -13.67 -2.23 -16.84
C MET A 1 -12.31 -2.37 -16.16
N GLN A 2 -11.38 -1.43 -16.40
CA GLN A 2 -10.04 -1.47 -15.80
C GLN A 2 -10.07 -0.94 -14.36
N TYR A 3 -9.10 -1.34 -13.55
CA TYR A 3 -8.92 -0.77 -12.21
C TYR A 3 -7.91 0.39 -12.26
N LEU A 4 -8.22 1.49 -11.59
CA LEU A 4 -7.28 2.57 -11.33
C LEU A 4 -6.76 2.48 -9.90
N MET A 5 -5.45 2.62 -9.76
CA MET A 5 -4.74 2.71 -8.49
C MET A 5 -4.49 4.19 -8.18
N ILE A 6 -4.95 4.62 -7.02
CA ILE A 6 -4.84 5.99 -6.53
C ILE A 6 -4.10 5.91 -5.19
N HIS A 7 -2.94 6.53 -5.07
CA HIS A 7 -2.24 6.62 -3.79
C HIS A 7 -2.72 7.86 -3.04
N ASP A 8 -2.35 9.04 -3.52
CA ASP A 8 -2.84 10.31 -3.00
C ASP A 8 -3.73 11.00 -4.05
N ILE A 9 -4.57 11.95 -3.63
CA ILE A 9 -5.55 12.61 -4.49
C ILE A 9 -5.13 14.06 -4.75
N ARG A 10 -5.10 14.45 -6.02
CA ARG A 10 -4.87 15.84 -6.45
C ARG A 10 -6.02 16.35 -7.32
N GLN A 11 -6.15 17.67 -7.39
CA GLN A 11 -7.29 18.36 -7.98
C GLN A 11 -7.54 17.96 -9.44
N GLU A 12 -6.48 17.73 -10.21
CA GLU A 12 -6.53 17.40 -11.63
C GLU A 12 -7.29 16.11 -11.91
N TYR A 13 -7.37 15.19 -10.93
CA TYR A 13 -8.10 13.93 -11.10
C TYR A 13 -9.61 14.13 -11.22
N PHE A 14 -10.17 15.21 -10.67
CA PHE A 14 -11.60 15.47 -10.75
C PHE A 14 -12.06 15.92 -12.14
N ALA A 15 -11.13 16.25 -13.04
CA ALA A 15 -11.43 16.52 -14.44
C ALA A 15 -11.44 15.24 -15.31
N LEU A 16 -11.05 14.09 -14.76
CA LEU A 16 -11.03 12.81 -15.48
C LEU A 16 -12.41 12.14 -15.48
N ASP A 17 -12.72 11.42 -16.56
CA ASP A 17 -13.90 10.56 -16.66
C ASP A 17 -13.67 9.25 -15.89
N LEU A 18 -13.79 9.33 -14.56
CA LEU A 18 -13.47 8.23 -13.64
C LEU A 18 -14.54 7.13 -13.61
N ASP A 19 -15.77 7.40 -14.01
CA ASP A 19 -16.90 6.46 -14.03
C ASP A 19 -16.66 5.24 -14.92
N ARG A 20 -15.72 5.36 -15.86
CA ARG A 20 -15.29 4.27 -16.74
C ARG A 20 -14.32 3.29 -16.09
N TYR A 21 -13.98 3.50 -14.82
CA TYR A 21 -12.98 2.72 -14.09
C TYR A 21 -13.51 2.16 -12.78
N ARG A 22 -12.81 1.14 -12.27
CA ARG A 22 -12.98 0.68 -10.89
C ARG A 22 -11.91 1.35 -10.03
N LEU A 23 -12.30 2.17 -9.08
CA LEU A 23 -11.35 2.95 -8.29
C LEU A 23 -10.84 2.14 -7.10
N THR A 24 -9.51 2.10 -6.97
CA THR A 24 -8.81 1.52 -5.82
C THR A 24 -7.90 2.57 -5.20
N PHE A 25 -7.91 2.66 -3.87
CA PHE A 25 -7.17 3.62 -3.08
C PHE A 25 -6.20 2.88 -2.17
N ASP A 26 -4.90 3.10 -2.32
CA ASP A 26 -3.86 2.36 -1.58
C ASP A 26 -3.38 3.16 -0.35
N ASP A 27 -2.72 2.49 0.59
CA ASP A 27 -2.09 3.04 1.81
C ASP A 27 -3.03 3.55 2.92
N GLY A 28 -4.20 4.10 2.59
CA GLY A 28 -5.12 4.68 3.56
C GLY A 28 -4.80 6.14 3.92
N LEU A 29 -4.48 6.96 2.92
CA LEU A 29 -4.18 8.38 3.12
C LEU A 29 -5.42 9.22 3.48
N PHE A 30 -5.21 10.26 4.29
CA PHE A 30 -6.27 11.16 4.73
C PHE A 30 -7.00 11.83 3.56
N SER A 31 -6.28 12.16 2.48
CA SER A 31 -6.88 12.75 1.28
C SER A 31 -8.02 11.92 0.69
N GLN A 32 -7.95 10.60 0.84
CA GLN A 32 -8.95 9.68 0.31
C GLN A 32 -10.26 9.73 1.09
N TYR A 33 -10.17 9.93 2.41
CA TYR A 33 -11.32 10.24 3.25
C TYR A 33 -11.81 11.66 3.00
N TYR A 34 -10.88 12.63 2.98
CA TYR A 34 -11.19 14.04 2.79
C TYR A 34 -12.02 14.28 1.51
N TYR A 35 -11.60 13.71 0.38
CA TYR A 35 -12.28 13.88 -0.90
C TYR A 35 -13.42 12.87 -1.16
N TYR A 36 -13.76 11.98 -0.22
CA TYR A 36 -14.87 11.04 -0.38
C TYR A 36 -16.18 11.68 -0.91
N PRO A 37 -16.61 12.88 -0.46
CA PRO A 37 -17.85 13.50 -0.96
C PRO A 37 -17.87 13.71 -2.49
N LEU A 38 -16.71 13.84 -3.13
CA LEU A 38 -16.58 14.01 -4.59
C LEU A 38 -16.65 12.68 -5.34
N PHE A 39 -16.49 11.54 -4.66
CA PHE A 39 -16.56 10.19 -5.24
C PHE A 39 -17.82 9.41 -4.83
N LYS A 40 -18.64 9.95 -3.90
CA LYS A 40 -19.76 9.22 -3.28
C LYS A 40 -20.79 8.70 -4.30
N ASP A 41 -20.93 9.40 -5.42
CA ASP A 41 -21.90 9.09 -6.49
C ASP A 41 -21.29 8.24 -7.62
N HIS A 42 -20.02 7.84 -7.51
CA HIS A 42 -19.35 6.98 -8.48
C HIS A 42 -20.13 5.65 -8.65
N PRO A 43 -20.38 5.19 -9.89
CA PRO A 43 -21.28 4.05 -10.15
C PRO A 43 -20.74 2.70 -9.65
N GLY A 44 -19.42 2.58 -9.46
CA GLY A 44 -18.76 1.41 -8.89
C GLY A 44 -18.40 1.58 -7.41
N LYS A 45 -18.22 0.44 -6.71
CA LYS A 45 -17.67 0.43 -5.35
C LYS A 45 -16.29 1.07 -5.30
N LEU A 46 -16.07 1.93 -4.32
CA LEU A 46 -14.77 2.52 -4.00
C LEU A 46 -14.00 1.52 -3.11
N THR A 47 -12.88 0.99 -3.60
CA THR A 47 -12.12 -0.03 -2.87
C THR A 47 -10.90 0.56 -2.20
N TYR A 48 -10.80 0.52 -0.87
CA TYR A 48 -9.68 1.06 -0.11
C TYR A 48 -8.82 -0.08 0.44
N PHE A 49 -7.52 -0.05 0.18
CA PHE A 49 -6.54 -1.00 0.68
C PHE A 49 -5.70 -0.34 1.78
N ILE A 50 -5.88 -0.80 3.01
CA ILE A 50 -5.34 -0.13 4.19
C ILE A 50 -4.02 -0.77 4.62
N ALA A 51 -2.96 0.06 4.75
CA ALA A 51 -1.72 -0.33 5.40
C ALA A 51 -1.88 -0.16 6.92
N THR A 52 -2.29 -1.23 7.60
CA THR A 52 -2.95 -1.10 8.91
C THR A 52 -2.05 -0.57 10.04
N SER A 53 -0.71 -0.72 9.97
CA SER A 53 0.19 -0.13 10.98
C SER A 53 0.37 1.39 10.84
N PHE A 54 -0.03 1.98 9.72
CA PHE A 54 0.06 3.42 9.49
C PHE A 54 -1.11 4.19 10.08
N ILE A 55 -2.22 3.50 10.36
CA ILE A 55 -3.44 4.08 10.91
C ILE A 55 -3.28 4.27 12.40
N ARG A 56 -3.56 5.49 12.87
CA ARG A 56 -3.48 5.85 14.30
C ARG A 56 -4.87 6.15 14.86
N PRO A 57 -5.12 5.87 16.15
CA PRO A 57 -6.30 6.40 16.82
C PRO A 57 -6.33 7.93 16.73
N GLY A 58 -7.52 8.50 16.57
CA GLY A 58 -7.68 9.94 16.50
C GLY A 58 -9.08 10.32 16.03
N ALA A 59 -9.50 11.54 16.39
CA ALA A 59 -10.80 12.08 16.03
C ALA A 59 -10.97 12.19 14.51
N VAL A 60 -12.22 12.06 14.06
CA VAL A 60 -12.60 12.36 12.69
C VAL A 60 -12.29 13.82 12.31
N ARG A 61 -11.56 14.03 11.22
CA ARG A 61 -11.37 15.36 10.61
C ARG A 61 -12.47 15.63 9.59
N SER A 62 -12.65 16.90 9.21
CA SER A 62 -13.66 17.29 8.22
C SER A 62 -13.34 16.74 6.82
N MET A 63 -14.38 16.33 6.08
CA MET A 63 -14.28 16.07 4.65
C MET A 63 -14.29 17.38 3.83
N PHE A 64 -14.12 17.26 2.51
CA PHE A 64 -14.07 18.35 1.55
C PHE A 64 -15.30 19.26 1.65
N ALA A 65 -15.03 20.55 1.86
CA ALA A 65 -16.03 21.62 1.92
C ALA A 65 -15.75 22.77 0.93
N GLY A 66 -14.85 22.55 -0.04
CA GLY A 66 -14.47 23.54 -1.06
C GLY A 66 -12.96 23.77 -1.19
N ASP A 67 -12.18 23.43 -0.17
CA ASP A 67 -10.73 23.67 -0.15
C ASP A 67 -9.92 22.46 -0.59
N TYR A 68 -8.96 22.66 -1.49
CA TYR A 68 -8.03 21.62 -1.89
C TYR A 68 -6.84 21.54 -0.94
N ILE A 69 -6.54 20.34 -0.45
CA ILE A 69 -5.36 20.07 0.38
C ILE A 69 -4.12 19.77 -0.47
N PRO A 70 -2.90 20.05 0.01
CA PRO A 70 -1.67 19.81 -0.74
C PRO A 70 -1.45 18.32 -1.07
N TYR A 71 -1.15 18.04 -2.33
CA TYR A 71 -0.75 16.71 -2.79
C TYR A 71 0.64 16.30 -2.26
N LEU A 72 0.74 15.04 -1.84
CA LEU A 72 1.90 14.36 -1.28
C LEU A 72 2.25 13.14 -2.14
N LYS A 73 3.32 13.26 -2.94
CA LYS A 73 3.92 12.11 -3.64
C LYS A 73 4.31 10.99 -2.67
N SER A 74 4.21 9.73 -3.09
CA SER A 74 4.55 8.56 -2.27
C SER A 74 5.92 8.60 -1.63
N LYS A 75 6.94 9.10 -2.35
CA LYS A 75 8.28 9.27 -1.77
C LYS A 75 8.31 10.20 -0.55
N LYS A 76 7.43 11.21 -0.49
CA LYS A 76 7.39 12.24 0.56
C LYS A 76 6.66 11.74 1.78
N TYR A 77 5.46 11.17 1.64
CA TYR A 77 4.76 10.64 2.80
C TYR A 77 5.50 9.44 3.40
N MET A 78 6.04 8.53 2.57
CA MET A 78 6.84 7.41 3.07
C MET A 78 8.11 7.86 3.82
N TYR A 79 8.72 8.98 3.42
CA TYR A 79 9.83 9.57 4.18
C TYR A 79 9.37 10.00 5.57
N ARG A 80 8.27 10.76 5.64
CA ARG A 80 7.67 11.18 6.90
C ARG A 80 7.33 9.99 7.80
N THR A 81 6.76 8.93 7.23
CA THR A 81 6.38 7.72 7.96
C THR A 81 7.59 6.96 8.51
N PHE A 82 8.51 6.56 7.63
CA PHE A 82 9.58 5.62 8.01
C PHE A 82 10.77 6.29 8.67
N ILE A 83 11.04 7.56 8.36
CA ILE A 83 12.20 8.29 8.86
C ILE A 83 11.79 9.26 9.96
N GLU A 84 10.77 10.10 9.72
CA GLU A 84 10.34 11.12 10.70
C GLU A 84 9.35 10.58 11.74
N GLN A 85 8.86 9.34 11.60
CA GLN A 85 7.83 8.74 12.47
C GLN A 85 6.54 9.56 12.55
N ARG A 86 6.17 10.19 11.44
CA ARG A 86 4.99 11.04 11.27
C ARG A 86 3.90 10.32 10.48
N PHE A 87 2.67 10.35 10.99
CA PHE A 87 1.54 9.56 10.49
C PHE A 87 0.29 10.40 10.19
N GLU A 88 0.35 11.73 10.38
CA GLU A 88 -0.80 12.65 10.26
C GLU A 88 -1.42 12.72 8.86
N HIS A 89 -0.70 12.23 7.85
CA HIS A 89 -1.16 12.17 6.45
C HIS A 89 -1.96 10.89 6.13
N PHE A 90 -2.01 9.92 7.05
CA PHE A 90 -2.93 8.78 6.96
C PHE A 90 -4.26 9.10 7.62
N MET A 91 -5.29 8.32 7.28
CA MET A 91 -6.55 8.34 8.00
C MET A 91 -6.36 7.93 9.46
N THR A 92 -7.25 8.40 10.34
CA THR A 92 -7.39 7.85 11.68
C THR A 92 -8.26 6.58 11.67
N THR A 93 -8.25 5.83 12.76
CA THR A 93 -9.16 4.69 12.92
C THR A 93 -10.63 5.09 12.76
N GLU A 94 -11.05 6.21 13.36
CA GLU A 94 -12.44 6.69 13.29
C GLU A 94 -12.85 7.10 11.87
N GLU A 95 -11.94 7.70 11.11
CA GLU A 95 -12.19 8.05 9.70
C GLU A 95 -12.38 6.81 8.84
N ILE A 96 -11.59 5.76 9.06
CA ILE A 96 -11.78 4.48 8.34
C ILE A 96 -13.08 3.81 8.78
N GLN A 97 -13.43 3.85 10.06
CA GLN A 97 -14.72 3.34 10.54
C GLN A 97 -15.88 4.05 9.83
N GLU A 98 -15.88 5.38 9.80
CA GLU A 98 -16.94 6.16 9.13
C GLU A 98 -16.98 5.89 7.61
N LEU A 99 -15.82 5.80 6.96
CA LEU A 99 -15.72 5.48 5.54
C LEU A 99 -16.22 4.06 5.24
N SER A 100 -15.88 3.08 6.09
CA SER A 100 -16.29 1.69 5.93
C SER A 100 -17.80 1.48 6.09
N ALA A 101 -18.48 2.37 6.83
CA ALA A 101 -19.92 2.35 7.00
C ALA A 101 -20.68 2.86 5.75
N LYS A 102 -19.98 3.46 4.76
CA LYS A 102 -20.61 3.98 3.55
C LYS A 102 -21.02 2.83 2.61
N GLY A 103 -22.26 2.89 2.13
CA GLY A 103 -22.84 1.83 1.31
C GLY A 103 -22.12 1.59 -0.03
N ASN A 104 -21.32 2.53 -0.55
CA ASN A 104 -20.54 2.36 -1.78
C ASN A 104 -19.05 2.04 -1.55
N VAL A 105 -18.64 1.81 -0.30
CA VAL A 105 -17.23 1.53 0.06
C VAL A 105 -17.00 0.04 0.25
N GLN A 106 -15.79 -0.40 -0.07
CA GLN A 106 -15.27 -1.73 0.24
C GLN A 106 -13.85 -1.60 0.79
N ILE A 107 -13.53 -2.33 1.86
CA ILE A 107 -12.19 -2.32 2.46
C ILE A 107 -11.45 -3.64 2.18
N GLY A 108 -10.22 -3.53 1.74
CA GLY A 108 -9.23 -4.59 1.61
C GLY A 108 -7.96 -4.26 2.41
N VAL A 109 -7.01 -5.18 2.39
CA VAL A 109 -5.76 -5.06 3.16
C VAL A 109 -4.54 -4.77 2.26
N TYR A 110 -3.58 -3.99 2.79
CA TYR A 110 -2.36 -3.58 2.08
C TYR A 110 -1.06 -3.85 2.86
N SER A 111 -0.97 -5.04 3.47
CA SER A 111 0.05 -5.40 4.49
C SER A 111 -0.12 -4.62 5.79
N HIS A 112 0.31 -5.21 6.90
CA HIS A 112 0.35 -4.50 8.18
C HIS A 112 1.58 -3.61 8.29
N LEU A 113 2.77 -4.19 8.23
CA LEU A 113 4.07 -3.54 8.48
C LEU A 113 4.56 -2.73 7.28
N HIS A 114 4.11 -3.08 6.07
CA HIS A 114 4.38 -2.35 4.82
C HIS A 114 5.88 -2.03 4.57
N ASP A 115 6.75 -2.96 4.99
CA ASP A 115 8.20 -2.75 5.06
C ASP A 115 8.94 -3.16 3.78
N VAL A 116 10.20 -2.76 3.69
CA VAL A 116 11.14 -3.08 2.62
C VAL A 116 12.37 -3.83 3.12
N ILE A 117 13.05 -4.51 2.20
CA ILE A 117 14.25 -5.29 2.47
C ILE A 117 15.24 -5.18 1.31
N PRO A 118 16.56 -5.17 1.54
CA PRO A 118 17.55 -5.37 0.50
C PRO A 118 17.37 -6.77 -0.12
N SER A 119 17.34 -6.84 -1.43
CA SER A 119 17.14 -8.10 -2.16
C SER A 119 17.91 -8.08 -3.47
N ARG A 120 18.46 -9.23 -3.88
CA ARG A 120 19.15 -9.35 -5.16
C ARG A 120 18.18 -9.07 -6.29
N SER A 121 18.58 -8.19 -7.20
CA SER A 121 17.81 -7.85 -8.39
C SER A 121 18.75 -7.73 -9.58
N HIS A 122 18.34 -8.29 -10.72
CA HIS A 122 19.08 -8.17 -11.97
C HIS A 122 19.34 -6.68 -12.28
N SER A 123 20.54 -6.34 -12.74
CA SER A 123 20.98 -4.94 -13.01
C SER A 123 19.96 -4.15 -13.85
N ARG A 124 19.48 -4.74 -14.95
CA ARG A 124 18.42 -4.19 -15.83
C ARG A 124 17.03 -4.01 -15.18
N LYS A 125 16.80 -4.51 -13.96
CA LYS A 125 15.52 -4.40 -13.22
C LYS A 125 15.66 -3.55 -11.96
N ARG A 126 16.78 -2.83 -11.78
CA ARG A 126 16.98 -1.95 -10.63
C ARG A 126 16.02 -0.76 -10.74
N LYS A 127 15.21 -0.56 -9.70
CA LYS A 127 14.37 0.63 -9.55
C LYS A 127 15.21 1.76 -8.93
N PRO A 128 14.98 3.03 -9.29
CA PRO A 128 15.56 4.16 -8.56
C PRO A 128 15.27 4.05 -7.07
N LEU A 129 16.28 4.29 -6.23
CA LEU A 129 16.12 4.28 -4.78
C LEU A 129 15.62 5.65 -4.32
N SER A 130 14.49 5.67 -3.61
CA SER A 130 14.02 6.86 -2.93
C SER A 130 14.87 7.12 -1.69
N GLN A 131 15.02 8.41 -1.32
CA GLN A 131 15.80 8.83 -0.16
C GLN A 131 15.42 8.08 1.12
N TRP A 132 14.13 7.92 1.40
CA TRP A 132 13.66 7.21 2.60
C TRP A 132 14.13 5.75 2.65
N LYS A 133 14.28 5.09 1.50
CA LYS A 133 14.76 3.70 1.45
C LYS A 133 16.25 3.65 1.81
N LEU A 134 17.04 4.61 1.34
CA LEU A 134 18.46 4.70 1.67
C LEU A 134 18.66 4.98 3.16
N GLU A 135 17.95 5.97 3.69
CA GLU A 135 18.05 6.36 5.11
C GLU A 135 17.52 5.28 6.06
N ARG A 136 16.48 4.53 5.65
CA ARG A 136 16.00 3.36 6.40
C ARG A 136 17.09 2.32 6.64
N PHE A 137 18.07 2.23 5.75
CA PHE A 137 19.25 1.39 5.91
C PHE A 137 20.53 2.19 6.11
N GLN A 138 20.42 3.34 6.78
CA GLN A 138 21.54 4.17 7.24
C GLN A 138 22.50 4.59 6.13
N ASN A 139 21.98 4.74 4.90
CA ASN A 139 22.78 5.02 3.69
C ASN A 139 23.95 4.03 3.52
N SER A 140 23.76 2.77 3.94
CA SER A 140 24.84 1.78 3.98
C SER A 140 25.46 1.55 2.59
N PRO A 141 26.80 1.71 2.46
CA PRO A 141 27.50 1.40 1.23
C PRO A 141 27.31 -0.06 0.79
N GLU A 142 27.05 -1.00 1.69
CA GLU A 142 26.81 -2.41 1.36
C GLU A 142 25.58 -2.61 0.47
N ILE A 143 24.57 -1.76 0.63
CA ILE A 143 23.36 -1.78 -0.21
C ILE A 143 23.64 -1.12 -1.56
N ALA A 144 24.46 -0.08 -1.59
CA ALA A 144 24.86 0.62 -2.82
C ALA A 144 25.88 -0.16 -3.66
N ARG A 145 26.74 -0.98 -3.03
CA ARG A 145 27.91 -1.64 -3.65
C ARG A 145 27.62 -3.01 -4.29
N ARG A 146 26.36 -3.44 -4.37
CA ARG A 146 26.00 -4.80 -4.82
C ARG A 146 24.84 -4.79 -5.80
N ASP A 147 24.57 -5.94 -6.43
CA ASP A 147 23.38 -6.25 -7.23
C ASP A 147 22.08 -6.29 -6.41
N LEU A 148 21.95 -5.38 -5.47
CA LEU A 148 20.84 -5.26 -4.54
C LEU A 148 19.90 -4.15 -4.98
N SER A 149 18.65 -4.32 -4.61
CA SER A 149 17.60 -3.30 -4.68
C SER A 149 16.78 -3.39 -3.41
N ILE A 150 16.13 -2.30 -3.03
CA ILE A 150 15.26 -2.27 -1.86
C ILE A 150 13.81 -2.55 -2.31
N ARG A 151 13.31 -3.73 -1.94
CA ARG A 151 12.08 -4.35 -2.44
C ARG A 151 11.10 -4.62 -1.29
N SER A 152 9.87 -4.97 -1.60
CA SER A 152 8.85 -5.39 -0.62
C SER A 152 9.37 -6.51 0.30
N LYS A 153 9.39 -6.28 1.62
CA LYS A 153 9.87 -7.27 2.60
C LYS A 153 8.97 -8.49 2.69
N ILE A 154 7.68 -8.31 2.45
CA ILE A 154 6.72 -9.42 2.40
C ILE A 154 6.87 -10.24 1.11
N ALA A 155 7.21 -9.59 -0.03
CA ALA A 155 7.31 -10.28 -1.32
C ALA A 155 8.69 -10.87 -1.63
N PHE A 156 9.73 -10.57 -0.87
CA PHE A 156 11.08 -11.08 -1.16
C PHE A 156 11.80 -11.54 0.09
N GLN A 157 12.36 -12.75 0.09
CA GLN A 157 13.21 -13.25 1.17
C GLN A 157 14.31 -12.25 1.56
N GLY A 158 15.09 -11.73 0.61
CA GLY A 158 16.03 -10.64 0.87
C GLY A 158 17.13 -10.92 1.91
N PHE A 159 17.68 -9.85 2.45
CA PHE A 159 18.77 -9.85 3.42
C PHE A 159 18.37 -9.02 4.64
N ASN A 160 18.56 -9.59 5.84
CA ASN A 160 18.46 -8.82 7.07
C ASN A 160 19.62 -7.83 7.13
N PHE A 161 19.34 -6.62 7.60
CA PHE A 161 20.34 -5.58 7.79
C PHE A 161 20.42 -5.25 9.26
N GLN A 162 21.58 -5.51 9.86
CA GLN A 162 21.85 -5.27 11.28
C GLN A 162 23.31 -4.83 11.44
N ASP A 163 23.52 -3.75 12.20
CA ASP A 163 24.83 -3.20 12.54
C ASP A 163 25.74 -3.00 11.31
N GLY A 164 25.16 -2.47 10.22
CA GLY A 164 25.88 -2.22 8.97
C GLY A 164 26.11 -3.44 8.09
N SER A 165 25.76 -4.64 8.56
CA SER A 165 26.01 -5.92 7.87
C SER A 165 24.74 -6.51 7.24
N LEU A 166 24.92 -7.25 6.14
CA LEU A 166 23.84 -7.98 5.45
C LEU A 166 23.99 -9.49 5.66
N SER A 167 22.96 -10.13 6.21
CA SER A 167 22.86 -11.58 6.31
C SER A 167 21.67 -12.07 5.51
N ARG A 168 21.78 -13.23 4.85
CA ARG A 168 20.64 -13.78 4.09
C ARG A 168 19.54 -14.16 5.08
N ARG A 169 18.34 -13.60 4.93
CA ARG A 169 17.19 -13.98 5.76
C ARG A 169 16.83 -15.45 5.50
N PRO A 170 16.75 -16.33 6.51
CA PRO A 170 16.28 -17.70 6.34
C PRO A 170 14.90 -17.82 5.70
N GLY A 171 14.64 -18.93 5.01
CA GLY A 171 13.36 -19.17 4.35
C GLY A 171 12.17 -19.21 5.33
N PRO A 172 12.27 -19.98 6.42
CA PRO A 172 11.22 -20.02 7.45
C PRO A 172 10.94 -18.65 8.08
N GLU A 173 11.98 -17.88 8.40
CA GLU A 173 11.82 -16.53 8.97
C GLU A 173 11.04 -15.60 8.01
N TRP A 174 11.24 -15.72 6.70
CA TRP A 174 10.45 -14.97 5.73
C TRP A 174 8.98 -15.42 5.71
N GLU A 175 8.71 -16.72 5.77
CA GLU A 175 7.34 -17.23 5.83
C GLU A 175 6.61 -16.77 7.10
N ASP A 176 7.28 -16.82 8.24
CA ASP A 176 6.74 -16.38 9.52
C ASP A 176 6.49 -14.87 9.51
N TYR A 177 7.36 -14.09 8.88
CA TYR A 177 7.11 -12.67 8.63
C TYR A 177 5.83 -12.44 7.80
N ILE A 178 5.61 -13.22 6.73
CA ILE A 178 4.39 -13.11 5.90
C ILE A 178 3.14 -13.43 6.74
N LYS A 179 3.17 -14.53 7.50
CA LYS A 179 2.06 -14.96 8.35
C LYS A 179 1.75 -13.91 9.40
N HIS A 180 2.77 -13.46 10.14
CA HIS A 180 2.61 -12.45 11.18
C HIS A 180 2.06 -11.13 10.63
N ASP A 181 2.59 -10.63 9.51
CA ASP A 181 2.08 -9.42 8.87
C ASP A 181 0.59 -9.56 8.48
N THR A 182 0.22 -10.73 7.93
CA THR A 182 -1.15 -11.02 7.50
C THR A 182 -2.10 -11.14 8.70
N GLU A 183 -1.68 -11.85 9.75
CA GLU A 183 -2.43 -12.00 11.00
C GLU A 183 -2.72 -10.66 11.65
N GLN A 184 -1.69 -9.81 11.79
CA GLN A 184 -1.84 -8.48 12.36
C GLN A 184 -2.77 -7.61 11.51
N CYS A 185 -2.69 -7.73 10.19
CA CYS A 185 -3.56 -6.97 9.30
C CYS A 185 -5.03 -7.39 9.43
N LEU A 186 -5.30 -8.71 9.44
CA LEU A 186 -6.66 -9.24 9.58
C LEU A 186 -7.21 -9.01 10.99
N LYS A 187 -6.37 -9.12 12.03
CA LYS A 187 -6.73 -8.78 13.39
C LYS A 187 -7.11 -7.30 13.51
N TRP A 188 -6.34 -6.39 12.93
CA TRP A 188 -6.67 -4.97 12.93
C TRP A 188 -8.05 -4.72 12.29
N MET A 189 -8.35 -5.37 11.16
CA MET A 189 -9.65 -5.26 10.49
C MET A 189 -10.80 -5.75 11.39
N ALA A 190 -10.62 -6.91 12.02
CA ALA A 190 -11.63 -7.47 12.92
C ALA A 190 -11.86 -6.59 14.16
N ASP A 191 -10.77 -6.16 14.81
CA ASP A 191 -10.84 -5.40 16.06
C ASP A 191 -11.39 -3.98 15.85
N ASN A 192 -11.05 -3.32 14.74
CA ASN A 192 -11.39 -1.90 14.53
C ASN A 192 -12.63 -1.69 13.67
N LEU A 193 -12.91 -2.60 12.73
CA LEU A 193 -14.02 -2.44 11.78
C LEU A 193 -15.10 -3.51 11.94
N GLY A 194 -14.83 -4.60 12.68
CA GLY A 194 -15.77 -5.71 12.80
C GLY A 194 -16.02 -6.46 11.48
N ILE A 195 -15.12 -6.36 10.51
CA ILE A 195 -15.26 -6.98 9.18
C ILE A 195 -14.11 -7.92 8.85
N THR A 196 -14.39 -8.87 7.97
CA THR A 196 -13.38 -9.68 7.28
C THR A 196 -13.26 -9.23 5.82
N THR A 197 -12.17 -9.60 5.17
CA THR A 197 -11.97 -9.31 3.74
C THR A 197 -11.25 -10.44 3.05
N GLU A 198 -11.55 -10.62 1.77
CA GLU A 198 -10.86 -11.57 0.89
C GLU A 198 -9.90 -10.84 -0.08
N TRP A 199 -9.77 -9.52 0.06
CA TRP A 199 -9.14 -8.63 -0.91
C TRP A 199 -7.80 -8.15 -0.38
N TYR A 200 -6.75 -8.44 -1.14
CA TYR A 200 -5.37 -8.10 -0.78
C TYR A 200 -4.69 -7.35 -1.91
N CYS A 201 -4.10 -6.22 -1.59
CA CYS A 201 -3.30 -5.46 -2.54
C CYS A 201 -1.81 -5.62 -2.20
N PHE A 202 -0.96 -5.80 -3.20
CA PHE A 202 0.46 -6.09 -2.98
C PHE A 202 1.27 -4.81 -2.77
N PRO A 203 1.95 -4.63 -1.62
CA PRO A 203 2.83 -3.50 -1.40
C PRO A 203 3.84 -3.36 -2.53
N PHE A 204 3.99 -2.13 -3.03
CA PHE A 204 4.90 -1.79 -4.13
C PHE A 204 4.62 -2.54 -5.45
N ASN A 205 3.42 -3.10 -5.60
CA ASN A 205 3.00 -3.96 -6.71
C ASN A 205 3.90 -5.21 -6.87
N GLU A 206 4.44 -5.72 -5.76
CA GLU A 206 5.42 -6.82 -5.74
C GLU A 206 4.85 -8.07 -5.08
N HIS A 207 4.94 -9.20 -5.78
CA HIS A 207 4.42 -10.48 -5.33
C HIS A 207 5.19 -11.66 -5.93
N ASN A 208 4.93 -12.86 -5.40
CA ASN A 208 5.39 -14.13 -5.94
C ASN A 208 4.41 -15.26 -5.54
N GLU A 209 4.56 -16.45 -6.11
CA GLU A 209 3.66 -17.60 -5.87
C GLU A 209 3.65 -18.09 -4.42
N LYS A 210 4.79 -18.02 -3.73
CA LYS A 210 4.89 -18.42 -2.32
C LYS A 210 4.08 -17.47 -1.43
N LEU A 211 4.22 -16.16 -1.64
CA LEU A 211 3.41 -15.16 -0.95
C LEU A 211 1.92 -15.39 -1.21
N ILE A 212 1.51 -15.55 -2.46
CA ILE A 212 0.11 -15.80 -2.82
C ILE A 212 -0.44 -17.06 -2.13
N THR A 213 0.34 -18.14 -2.13
CA THR A 213 -0.04 -19.41 -1.46
C THR A 213 -0.29 -19.21 0.03
N ILE A 214 0.60 -18.48 0.72
CA ILE A 214 0.43 -18.19 2.15
C ILE A 214 -0.78 -17.29 2.36
N LEU A 215 -0.95 -16.20 1.60
CA LEU A 215 -2.12 -15.32 1.76
C LEU A 215 -3.45 -16.06 1.56
N LYS A 216 -3.51 -17.02 0.64
CA LYS A 216 -4.70 -17.88 0.44
C LYS A 216 -5.02 -18.75 1.65
N SER A 217 -4.03 -19.21 2.42
CA SER A 217 -4.30 -19.98 3.64
C SER A 217 -4.97 -19.13 4.73
N PHE A 218 -4.92 -17.80 4.62
CA PHE A 218 -5.66 -16.86 5.47
C PHE A 218 -7.03 -16.45 4.90
N GLY A 219 -7.50 -17.09 3.82
CA GLY A 219 -8.80 -16.81 3.22
C GLY A 219 -8.82 -15.65 2.22
N LEU A 220 -7.66 -15.07 1.88
CA LEU A 220 -7.56 -14.05 0.83
C LEU A 220 -7.65 -14.69 -0.56
N LYS A 221 -8.52 -14.15 -1.41
CA LYS A 221 -8.87 -14.76 -2.70
C LYS A 221 -8.63 -13.84 -3.90
N LYS A 222 -8.70 -12.52 -3.70
CA LYS A 222 -8.59 -11.54 -4.78
C LYS A 222 -7.40 -10.63 -4.56
N PHE A 223 -6.49 -10.63 -5.53
CA PHE A 223 -5.21 -9.95 -5.41
C PHE A 223 -5.11 -8.77 -6.36
N PHE A 224 -4.36 -7.73 -5.97
CA PHE A 224 -4.21 -6.51 -6.77
C PHE A 224 -2.74 -6.10 -6.90
N ALA A 225 -2.33 -5.79 -8.14
CA ALA A 225 -1.01 -5.26 -8.47
C ALA A 225 -1.07 -4.51 -9.82
N ALA A 226 -0.02 -3.75 -10.15
CA ALA A 226 0.07 -3.06 -11.43
C ALA A 226 0.05 -4.01 -12.63
N ARG A 227 0.76 -5.15 -12.54
CA ARG A 227 0.85 -6.12 -13.64
C ARG A 227 0.39 -7.50 -13.14
N PRO A 228 -0.67 -8.08 -13.70
CA PRO A 228 -1.19 -9.38 -13.26
C PRO A 228 -0.33 -10.57 -13.71
N GLY A 229 0.61 -10.33 -14.65
CA GLY A 229 1.42 -11.39 -15.26
C GLY A 229 0.53 -12.39 -15.99
N LYS A 230 0.76 -13.68 -15.75
CA LYS A 230 -0.08 -14.77 -16.29
C LYS A 230 -1.18 -15.22 -15.31
N SER A 231 -1.26 -14.63 -14.12
CA SER A 231 -2.22 -15.05 -13.10
C SER A 231 -3.60 -14.46 -13.37
N THR A 232 -4.61 -15.32 -13.40
CA THR A 232 -6.02 -14.91 -13.51
C THR A 232 -6.58 -14.40 -12.18
N GLN A 233 -5.86 -14.60 -11.08
CA GLN A 233 -6.30 -14.22 -9.73
C GLN A 233 -5.83 -12.83 -9.31
N ILE A 234 -4.93 -12.23 -10.09
CA ILE A 234 -4.40 -10.89 -9.86
C ILE A 234 -5.15 -9.92 -10.78
N CYS A 235 -5.81 -8.94 -10.19
CA CYS A 235 -6.38 -7.81 -10.89
C CYS A 235 -5.26 -6.81 -11.19
N GLY A 236 -4.98 -6.61 -12.48
CA GLY A 236 -4.10 -5.55 -12.96
C GLY A 236 -4.71 -4.17 -12.74
N ARG A 237 -3.87 -3.20 -12.38
CA ARG A 237 -4.28 -1.81 -12.13
C ARG A 237 -3.38 -0.82 -12.87
N VAL A 238 -3.99 0.23 -13.38
CA VAL A 238 -3.29 1.35 -14.01
C VAL A 238 -3.13 2.46 -12.97
N ASP A 239 -1.95 3.07 -12.90
CA ASP A 239 -1.71 4.21 -12.01
C ASP A 239 -2.47 5.43 -12.56
N ILE A 240 -3.28 6.08 -11.72
CA ILE A 240 -4.06 7.26 -12.14
C ILE A 240 -3.16 8.39 -12.67
N ASP A 241 -1.92 8.48 -12.19
CA ASP A 241 -0.98 9.48 -12.67
C ASP A 241 -0.64 9.32 -14.16
N SER A 242 -0.83 8.13 -14.74
CA SER A 242 -0.66 7.94 -16.20
C SER A 242 -1.75 8.56 -17.06
N LEU A 243 -2.84 9.04 -16.44
CA LEU A 243 -3.96 9.69 -17.12
C LEU A 243 -3.85 11.21 -17.12
N VAL A 244 -2.93 11.77 -16.34
CA VAL A 244 -2.73 13.22 -16.25
C VAL A 244 -1.47 13.57 -17.04
N PRO A 245 -1.49 14.60 -17.89
CA PRO A 245 -0.28 15.12 -18.53
C PRO A 245 0.75 15.55 -17.49
N ASP A 246 2.04 15.30 -17.76
CA ASP A 246 3.17 15.78 -16.95
C ASP A 246 3.23 17.32 -16.89
#